data_AF-W1X4M6-F1
#
_entry.id   AF-W1X4M6-F1
#
_cell.length_a   1.000
_cell.length_b   1.000
_cell.length_c   1.000
_cell.angle_alpha   90.00
_cell.angle_beta   90.00
_cell.angle_gamma   90.00
#
_symmetry.space_group_name_H-M   'P 1'
#
loop_
_entity.id
_entity.type
_entity.pdbx_description
1 polymer ?
#
loop_
_entity_poly.entity_id
_entity_poly.type
_entity_poly.pdbx_seq_one_letter_code
_entity_poly.pdbx_strand_id
1 'polypeptide(L)'
;IDHLIAPEQLVIDNIYRLIEYPGALQVVNFAEGKVSLAVVKAYYGGPLIGNALSTMREHMPHIDTRVAAIFRHDRPIRPQGSTIVEAGDEVFFIAASQHIRAVMSELQRLEKPYKRIMLVGGGNIGAGLARRLEKDYSVKLIERNQ
;
A
#
# COMPACT_ATOMS: atom_id res chain seq x y z
N ILE A 1 -17.64 -27.14 -6.02
CA ILE A 1 -16.40 -26.34 -5.88
C ILE A 1 -16.67 -25.37 -4.76
N ASP A 2 -16.04 -25.57 -3.61
CA ASP A 2 -16.32 -24.77 -2.40
C ASP A 2 -15.50 -23.49 -2.36
N HIS A 3 -14.29 -23.51 -2.94
CA HIS A 3 -13.46 -22.33 -3.17
C HIS A 3 -12.71 -22.43 -4.51
N LEU A 4 -12.69 -21.34 -5.27
CA LEU A 4 -11.94 -21.21 -6.52
C LEU A 4 -10.73 -20.30 -6.29
N ILE A 5 -9.54 -20.79 -6.62
CA ILE A 5 -8.32 -19.96 -6.63
C ILE A 5 -8.01 -19.59 -8.07
N ALA A 6 -8.21 -18.31 -8.41
CA ALA A 6 -7.90 -17.74 -9.72
C ALA A 6 -6.64 -16.88 -9.63
N PRO A 7 -5.43 -17.45 -9.85
CA PRO A 7 -4.16 -16.75 -9.61
C PRO A 7 -4.03 -15.47 -10.45
N GLU A 8 -4.48 -15.50 -11.71
CA GLU A 8 -4.45 -14.31 -12.59
C GLU A 8 -5.28 -13.16 -12.02
N GLN A 9 -6.48 -13.46 -11.50
CA GLN A 9 -7.35 -12.46 -10.88
C GLN A 9 -6.73 -11.92 -9.58
N LEU A 10 -6.11 -12.79 -8.77
CA LEU A 10 -5.41 -12.38 -7.55
C LEU A 10 -4.26 -11.41 -7.85
N VAL A 11 -3.52 -11.64 -8.94
CA VAL A 11 -2.45 -10.73 -9.37
C VAL A 11 -3.02 -9.40 -9.87
N ILE A 12 -4.06 -9.42 -10.72
CA ILE A 12 -4.74 -8.20 -11.19
C ILE A 12 -5.25 -7.37 -10.00
N ASP A 13 -5.91 -8.01 -9.04
CA ASP A 13 -6.43 -7.36 -7.84
C ASP A 13 -5.32 -6.75 -6.98
N ASN A 14 -4.18 -7.44 -6.85
CA ASN A 14 -3.05 -6.95 -6.07
C ASN A 14 -2.42 -5.71 -6.72
N ILE A 15 -2.12 -5.76 -8.02
CA ILE A 15 -1.54 -4.62 -8.75
C ILE A 15 -2.51 -3.43 -8.74
N TYR A 16 -3.79 -3.67 -8.98
CA TYR A 16 -4.82 -2.63 -8.95
C TYR A 16 -4.87 -1.91 -7.58
N ARG A 17 -4.80 -2.66 -6.46
CA ARG A 17 -4.76 -2.05 -5.12
C ARG A 17 -3.54 -1.16 -4.91
N LEU A 18 -2.36 -1.58 -5.37
CA LEU A 18 -1.16 -0.75 -5.27
C LEU A 18 -1.32 0.57 -6.03
N ILE A 19 -1.98 0.54 -7.18
CA ILE A 19 -2.29 1.74 -7.96
C ILE A 19 -3.30 2.65 -7.24
N GLU A 20 -4.31 2.06 -6.58
CA GLU A 20 -5.30 2.81 -5.79
C GLU A 20 -4.67 3.54 -4.59
N TYR A 21 -3.60 2.99 -4.01
CA TYR A 21 -2.89 3.53 -2.86
C TYR A 21 -1.46 3.99 -3.23
N PRO A 22 -1.30 5.16 -3.89
CA PRO A 22 0.00 5.71 -4.23
C PRO A 22 0.97 5.75 -3.05
N GLY A 23 2.18 5.26 -3.26
CA GLY A 23 3.23 5.14 -2.25
C GLY A 23 3.11 3.93 -1.32
N ALA A 24 2.10 3.06 -1.47
CA ALA A 24 2.09 1.77 -0.78
C ALA A 24 3.04 0.79 -1.49
N LEU A 25 3.85 0.07 -0.71
CA LEU A 25 4.65 -1.05 -1.20
C LEU A 25 3.82 -2.34 -1.25
N GLN A 26 2.90 -2.50 -0.31
CA GLN A 26 2.03 -3.66 -0.22
C GLN A 26 0.74 -3.30 0.50
N VAL A 27 -0.39 -3.85 0.05
CA VAL A 27 -1.68 -3.78 0.75
C VAL A 27 -2.34 -5.15 0.72
N VAL A 28 -2.72 -5.66 1.89
CA VAL A 28 -3.39 -6.96 2.06
C VAL A 28 -4.65 -6.76 2.90
N ASN A 29 -5.78 -7.25 2.40
CA ASN A 29 -7.05 -7.17 3.10
C ASN A 29 -7.32 -8.45 3.89
N PHE A 30 -7.86 -8.27 5.09
CA PHE A 30 -8.31 -9.33 5.99
C PHE A 30 -9.78 -9.08 6.36
N ALA A 31 -10.40 -10.09 6.98
CA ALA A 31 -11.76 -10.00 7.51
C ALA A 31 -12.75 -9.42 6.49
N GLU A 32 -12.81 -10.00 5.29
CA GLU A 32 -13.70 -9.57 4.20
C GLU A 32 -13.53 -8.09 3.80
N GLY A 33 -12.31 -7.55 3.95
CA GLY A 33 -12.01 -6.17 3.59
C GLY A 33 -12.31 -5.16 4.68
N LYS A 34 -12.65 -5.57 5.91
CA LYS A 34 -12.84 -4.65 7.05
C LYS A 34 -11.50 -4.14 7.61
N VAL A 35 -10.47 -4.97 7.57
CA VAL A 35 -9.14 -4.66 8.08
C VAL A 35 -8.13 -4.80 6.95
N SER A 36 -7.16 -3.88 6.89
CA SER A 36 -6.08 -3.94 5.92
C SER A 36 -4.73 -3.78 6.62
N LEU A 37 -3.76 -4.57 6.17
CA LEU A 37 -2.36 -4.37 6.45
C LEU A 37 -1.74 -3.66 5.25
N ALA A 38 -1.04 -2.55 5.49
CA ALA A 38 -0.28 -1.88 4.45
C ALA A 38 1.18 -1.69 4.87
N VAL A 39 2.03 -1.62 3.86
CA VAL A 39 3.46 -1.41 3.98
C VAL A 39 3.79 -0.14 3.24
N VAL A 40 4.45 0.78 3.93
CA VAL A 40 4.86 2.07 3.39
C VAL A 40 6.33 2.30 3.70
N LYS A 41 7.04 2.87 2.73
CA LYS A 41 8.38 3.37 2.97
C LYS A 41 8.32 4.75 3.58
N ALA A 42 8.95 4.92 4.72
CA ALA A 42 9.04 6.17 5.44
C ALA A 42 10.01 7.10 4.68
N TYR A 43 9.53 8.26 4.22
CA TYR A 43 10.34 9.22 3.45
C TYR A 43 10.47 10.55 4.17
N TYR A 44 11.59 11.26 3.95
CA TYR A 44 11.80 12.60 4.47
C TYR A 44 10.59 13.51 4.21
N GLY A 45 10.10 14.15 5.27
CA GLY A 45 8.92 15.03 5.23
C GLY A 45 7.60 14.39 5.64
N GLY A 46 7.57 13.10 6.00
CA GLY A 46 6.44 12.49 6.70
C GLY A 46 6.33 12.98 8.16
N PRO A 47 5.12 13.27 8.68
CA PRO A 47 4.92 13.70 10.07
C PRO A 47 5.52 12.77 11.14
N LEU A 48 5.61 11.46 10.87
CA LEU A 48 6.10 10.47 11.83
C LEU A 48 7.63 10.28 11.79
N ILE A 49 8.33 10.87 10.81
CA ILE A 49 9.79 10.73 10.70
C ILE A 49 10.50 11.45 11.84
N GLY A 50 11.38 10.74 12.56
CA GLY A 50 12.09 11.24 13.73
C GLY A 50 11.25 11.24 15.01
N ASN A 51 10.00 10.79 14.95
CA ASN A 51 9.11 10.69 16.10
C ASN A 51 8.95 9.25 16.58
N ALA A 52 8.63 9.10 17.86
CA ALA A 52 8.34 7.80 18.46
C ALA A 52 6.96 7.30 18.01
N LEU A 53 6.78 5.99 17.84
CA LEU A 53 5.48 5.41 17.46
C LEU A 53 4.33 5.80 18.40
N SER A 54 4.60 6.15 19.65
CA SER A 54 3.60 6.65 20.60
C SER A 54 2.93 7.95 20.13
N THR A 55 3.64 8.83 19.42
CA THR A 55 3.10 10.11 18.93
C THR A 55 2.05 9.91 17.84
N MET A 56 2.06 8.76 17.17
CA MET A 56 1.08 8.43 16.13
C MET A 56 -0.36 8.46 16.66
N ARG A 57 -0.58 8.09 17.95
CA ARG A 57 -1.89 8.18 18.60
C ARG A 57 -2.34 9.63 18.85
N GLU A 58 -1.38 10.54 19.04
CA GLU A 58 -1.66 11.96 19.27
C GLU A 58 -2.04 12.66 17.96
N HIS A 59 -1.39 12.27 16.86
CA HIS A 59 -1.70 12.81 15.53
C HIS A 59 -3.04 12.29 14.97
N MET A 60 -3.42 11.05 15.32
CA MET A 60 -4.61 10.40 14.80
C MET A 60 -5.50 9.82 15.92
N PRO A 61 -6.07 10.65 16.81
CA PRO A 61 -6.79 10.18 17.99
C PRO A 61 -8.09 9.42 17.68
N HIS A 62 -8.60 9.53 16.45
CA HIS A 62 -9.86 8.90 16.01
C HIS A 62 -9.66 7.73 15.04
N ILE A 63 -8.41 7.34 14.76
CA ILE A 63 -8.11 6.23 13.84
C ILE A 63 -7.44 5.11 14.63
N ASP A 64 -8.13 3.98 14.74
CA ASP A 64 -7.53 2.76 15.27
C ASP A 64 -6.52 2.19 14.26
N THR A 65 -5.24 2.44 14.54
CA THR A 65 -4.12 1.93 13.77
C THR A 65 -2.99 1.45 14.68
N ARG A 66 -2.24 0.45 14.22
CA ARG A 66 -1.09 -0.08 14.94
C ARG A 66 0.01 -0.51 13.98
N VAL A 67 1.24 -0.10 14.29
CA VAL A 67 2.43 -0.64 13.62
C VAL A 67 2.64 -2.09 14.06
N ALA A 68 2.64 -3.00 13.08
CA ALA A 68 2.83 -4.43 13.25
C ALA A 68 4.32 -4.83 13.18
N ALA A 69 5.09 -4.20 12.29
CA ALA A 69 6.52 -4.43 12.14
C ALA A 69 7.19 -3.20 11.50
N ILE A 70 8.49 -3.05 11.73
CA ILE A 70 9.34 -2.13 11.00
C ILE A 70 10.49 -2.92 10.42
N PHE A 71 10.84 -2.71 9.16
CA PHE A 71 12.06 -3.22 8.57
C PHE A 71 12.99 -2.06 8.25
N ARG A 72 14.23 -2.15 8.74
CA ARG A 72 15.27 -1.14 8.52
C ARG A 72 16.50 -1.83 7.99
N HIS A 73 16.94 -1.45 6.79
CA HIS A 73 18.04 -2.13 6.09
C HIS A 73 17.85 -3.66 6.08
N ASP A 74 16.65 -4.11 5.67
CA ASP A 74 16.23 -5.52 5.61
C ASP A 74 16.25 -6.29 6.95
N ARG A 75 16.36 -5.59 8.08
CA ARG A 75 16.31 -6.20 9.41
C ARG A 75 14.99 -5.89 10.11
N PRO A 76 14.29 -6.91 10.65
CA PRO A 76 13.07 -6.70 11.39
C PRO A 76 13.36 -6.03 12.74
N ILE A 77 12.62 -4.98 13.03
CA ILE A 77 12.59 -4.26 14.29
C ILE A 77 11.21 -4.46 14.91
N ARG A 78 11.18 -4.96 16.15
CA ARG A 78 9.93 -5.10 16.91
C ARG A 78 9.42 -3.70 17.30
N PRO A 79 8.19 -3.31 16.89
CA PRO A 79 7.67 -1.99 17.20
C PRO A 79 7.34 -1.87 18.69
N GLN A 80 7.87 -0.83 19.32
CA GLN A 80 7.57 -0.39 20.68
C GLN A 80 7.09 1.07 20.64
N GLY A 81 6.41 1.53 21.68
CA GLY A 81 5.96 2.94 21.75
C GLY A 81 7.12 3.94 21.61
N SER A 82 8.30 3.58 22.13
CA SER A 82 9.54 4.37 22.06
C SER A 82 10.33 4.19 20.76
N THR A 83 9.92 3.29 19.86
CA THR A 83 10.62 3.09 18.59
C THR A 83 10.49 4.34 17.73
N ILE A 84 11.63 4.90 17.33
CA ILE A 84 11.69 6.08 16.46
C ILE A 84 11.70 5.62 15.00
N VAL A 85 10.80 6.18 14.19
CA VAL A 85 10.74 5.91 12.75
C VAL A 85 11.80 6.73 12.04
N GLU A 86 12.62 6.07 11.22
CA GLU A 86 13.68 6.70 10.44
C GLU A 86 13.32 6.72 8.95
N ALA A 87 13.89 7.68 8.22
CA ALA A 87 13.75 7.71 6.77
C ALA A 87 14.40 6.44 6.17
N GLY A 88 13.68 5.79 5.26
CA GLY A 88 14.06 4.52 4.65
C GLY A 88 13.44 3.29 5.32
N ASP A 89 12.82 3.43 6.49
CA ASP A 89 12.11 2.34 7.16
C ASP A 89 10.91 1.86 6.32
N GLU A 90 10.72 0.55 6.26
CA GLU A 90 9.49 -0.05 5.76
C GLU A 90 8.59 -0.35 6.95
N VAL A 91 7.52 0.43 7.07
CA VAL A 91 6.61 0.37 8.21
C VAL A 91 5.37 -0.40 7.81
N PHE A 92 5.13 -1.50 8.51
CA PHE A 92 3.97 -2.36 8.37
C PHE A 92 2.95 -1.92 9.41
N PHE A 93 1.75 -1.54 8.99
CA PHE A 93 0.69 -1.15 9.91
C PHE A 93 -0.64 -1.80 9.55
N ILE A 94 -1.48 -1.94 10.57
CA ILE A 94 -2.83 -2.50 10.48
C ILE A 94 -3.80 -1.38 10.83
N ALA A 95 -4.80 -1.18 9.98
CA ALA A 95 -5.89 -0.24 10.20
C ALA A 95 -7.19 -0.76 9.59
N ALA A 96 -8.32 -0.14 9.95
CA ALA A 96 -9.55 -0.34 9.19
C ALA A 96 -9.33 0.10 7.74
N SER A 97 -9.82 -0.66 6.76
CA SER A 97 -9.51 -0.45 5.34
C SER A 97 -9.89 0.95 4.85
N GLN A 98 -10.94 1.55 5.42
CA GLN A 98 -11.36 2.92 5.12
C GLN A 98 -10.36 4.00 5.57
N HIS A 99 -9.52 3.71 6.56
CA HIS A 99 -8.56 4.66 7.14
C HIS A 99 -7.14 4.50 6.58
N ILE A 100 -6.90 3.53 5.69
CA ILE A 100 -5.55 3.21 5.23
C ILE A 100 -4.84 4.43 4.62
N ARG A 101 -5.53 5.24 3.80
CA ARG A 101 -4.96 6.46 3.19
C ARG A 101 -4.53 7.50 4.22
N ALA A 102 -5.30 7.65 5.31
CA ALA A 102 -4.99 8.61 6.37
C ALA A 102 -3.78 8.15 7.19
N VAL A 103 -3.63 6.85 7.43
CA VAL A 103 -2.42 6.33 8.11
C VAL A 103 -1.19 6.47 7.21
N MET A 104 -1.34 6.23 5.89
CA MET A 104 -0.25 6.41 4.94
C MET A 104 0.29 7.86 4.92
N SER A 105 -0.57 8.87 5.11
CA SER A 105 -0.15 10.28 5.09
C SER A 105 0.73 10.71 6.26
N GLU A 106 0.74 9.95 7.35
CA GLU A 106 1.62 10.20 8.50
C GLU A 106 3.04 9.69 8.27
N LEU A 107 3.19 8.62 7.48
CA LEU A 107 4.48 7.96 7.23
C LEU A 107 5.23 8.56 6.05
N GLN A 108 4.49 9.15 5.11
CA GLN A 108 5.04 9.80 3.94
C GLN A 108 4.07 10.87 3.44
N ARG A 109 4.59 11.85 2.70
CA ARG A 109 3.71 12.77 1.98
C ARG A 109 2.89 11.96 0.97
N LEU A 110 1.56 12.01 1.08
CA LEU A 110 0.66 11.34 0.14
C LEU A 110 1.08 11.65 -1.29
N GLU A 111 1.46 10.62 -2.03
CA GLU A 111 1.74 10.77 -3.44
C GLU A 111 0.46 11.20 -4.16
N LYS A 112 0.61 12.03 -5.18
CA LYS A 112 -0.53 12.40 -6.02
C LYS A 112 -1.03 11.12 -6.72
N PRO A 113 -2.35 10.97 -6.90
CA PRO A 113 -2.90 9.86 -7.67
C PRO A 113 -2.17 9.68 -9.00
N TYR A 114 -1.82 8.43 -9.34
CA TYR A 114 -1.24 8.11 -10.63
C TYR A 114 -2.22 8.52 -11.73
N LYS A 115 -1.71 9.13 -12.81
CA LYS A 115 -2.56 9.57 -13.94
C LYS A 115 -2.28 8.80 -15.23
N ARG A 116 -1.04 8.35 -15.40
CA ARG A 116 -0.55 7.69 -16.60
C ARG A 116 0.11 6.39 -16.20
N ILE A 117 -0.38 5.29 -16.77
CA ILE A 117 0.08 3.94 -16.47
C ILE A 117 0.50 3.29 -17.78
N MET A 118 1.71 2.76 -17.84
CA MET A 118 2.20 1.99 -18.97
C MET A 118 2.27 0.52 -18.56
N LEU A 119 1.58 -0.34 -19.32
CA LEU A 119 1.58 -1.77 -19.17
C LEU A 119 2.39 -2.38 -20.32
N VAL A 120 3.30 -3.29 -20.01
CA VAL A 120 4.09 -4.02 -21.01
C VAL A 120 3.71 -5.50 -20.89
N GLY A 121 3.18 -6.07 -21.97
CA GLY A 121 2.59 -7.41 -22.02
C GLY A 121 1.07 -7.38 -22.03
N GLY A 122 0.45 -7.89 -23.10
CA GLY A 122 -0.98 -7.96 -23.36
C GLY A 122 -1.64 -9.31 -23.09
N GLY A 123 -0.97 -10.22 -22.35
CA GLY A 123 -1.56 -11.48 -21.91
C GLY A 123 -2.70 -11.28 -20.90
N ASN A 124 -3.21 -12.39 -20.33
CA ASN A 124 -4.40 -12.39 -19.45
C ASN A 124 -4.35 -11.33 -18.34
N ILE A 125 -3.21 -11.22 -17.64
CA ILE A 125 -3.02 -10.24 -16.55
C ILE A 125 -2.98 -8.81 -17.09
N GLY A 126 -2.17 -8.55 -18.12
CA GLY A 126 -1.99 -7.20 -18.66
C GLY A 126 -3.27 -6.64 -19.29
N ALA A 127 -3.97 -7.44 -20.08
CA ALA A 127 -5.26 -7.07 -20.67
C ALA A 127 -6.38 -6.98 -19.64
N GLY A 128 -6.37 -7.84 -18.61
CA GLY A 128 -7.33 -7.76 -17.50
C GLY A 128 -7.14 -6.52 -16.64
N LEU A 129 -5.89 -6.18 -16.32
CA LEU A 129 -5.54 -4.97 -15.58
C LEU A 129 -5.82 -3.70 -16.39
N ALA A 130 -5.50 -3.68 -17.69
CA ALA A 130 -5.81 -2.55 -18.57
C ALA A 130 -7.30 -2.22 -18.57
N ARG A 131 -8.16 -3.23 -18.77
CA ARG A 131 -9.64 -3.09 -18.74
C ARG A 131 -10.17 -2.54 -17.42
N ARG A 132 -9.51 -2.86 -16.30
CA ARG A 132 -9.91 -2.35 -14.99
C ARG A 132 -9.48 -0.89 -14.78
N LEU A 133 -8.31 -0.51 -15.31
CA LEU A 133 -7.72 0.81 -15.11
C LEU A 133 -8.18 1.87 -16.13
N GLU A 134 -8.60 1.48 -17.33
CA GLU A 134 -8.88 2.41 -18.43
C GLU A 134 -9.97 3.45 -18.14
N LYS A 135 -10.84 3.20 -17.14
CA LYS A 135 -11.91 4.12 -16.74
C LYS A 135 -11.39 5.32 -15.96
N ASP A 136 -10.42 5.10 -15.08
CA ASP A 136 -9.95 6.09 -14.11
C ASP A 136 -8.54 6.63 -14.44
N TYR A 137 -7.80 5.94 -15.31
CA TYR A 137 -6.40 6.21 -15.61
C TYR A 137 -6.13 6.30 -17.12
N SER A 138 -5.13 7.09 -17.52
CA SER A 138 -4.61 7.06 -18.89
C SER A 138 -3.66 5.88 -19.05
N VAL A 139 -4.18 4.78 -19.59
CA VAL A 139 -3.44 3.52 -19.76
C VAL A 139 -2.84 3.44 -21.17
N LYS A 140 -1.57 3.05 -21.26
CA LYS A 140 -0.92 2.63 -22.50
C LYS A 140 -0.48 1.20 -22.37
N LEU A 141 -0.92 0.32 -23.26
CA LEU A 141 -0.48 -1.07 -23.29
C LEU A 141 0.45 -1.28 -24.49
N ILE A 142 1.60 -1.91 -24.25
CA ILE A 142 2.59 -2.27 -25.26
C ILE A 142 2.71 -3.79 -25.24
N GLU A 143 2.49 -4.42 -26.39
CA GLU A 143 2.70 -5.86 -26.60
C GLU A 143 3.72 -6.04 -27.72
N ARG A 144 4.63 -7.01 -27.54
CA ARG A 144 5.73 -7.27 -28.46
C ARG A 144 5.28 -8.03 -29.70
N ASN A 145 4.25 -8.88 -29.62
CA ASN A 145 3.78 -9.70 -30.74
C ASN A 145 2.24 -9.83 -30.78
N GLN A 146 1.69 -9.83 -31.99
CA GLN A 146 0.37 -10.38 -32.28
C GLN A 146 0.36 -11.90 -32.12
#